data_AF-A0A533YS42-F1
#
_entry.id   AF-A0A533YS42-F1
#
_cell.length_a   1.000
_cell.length_b   1.000
_cell.length_c   1.000
_cell.angle_alpha   90.00
_cell.angle_beta   90.00
_cell.angle_gamma   90.00
#
_symmetry.space_group_name_H-M   'P 1'
#
loop_
_entity.id
_entity.type
_entity.pdbx_description
1 polymer ?
#
loop_
_entity_poly.entity_id
_entity_poly.type
_entity_poly.pdbx_seq_one_letter_code
_entity_poly.pdbx_strand_id
1 'polypeptide(L)'
;MNNMALKLGLERCMSCDHRWIDYEGVRGSCYICGSTSISECVSLRDIREAIGALRREDSKYLDTHAKRTIILKQRYREIAELSLSRAQEVYAKVKDHYARGNVSDKVVDQLIVAFRLFSELGLHKSAASVAYMAAMGYTQRGIDKEIRVVDDLTDLVAARQWFMRLGAKDWEAAINLHIGEKALSTISNDPNLLQMMSQVSLWHFYKARDHFFELRNPKMVERIQFDLERAAQLLTTYTQEVSQIEAAKIGARSTLKHGENVRKGLEAFGQSVHDGLRTLGEHIESYGGNIGRALQSSSSAFSANMTNAMYTIAASSKFRGRSLDKRMSEVGQLISTTVREVPEGFFQPVKELGAKFALGSAGGSSQRDLTSEPTVINLAESVMSEVKRSQESLKHLDEPAIKLTGTLLDTLVSKGITKVVEEVEEQRAGQKS
;
A
#
# COMPACT_ATOMS: atom_id res chain seq x y z
N MET A 1 12.50 -4.28 -12.38
CA MET A 1 12.24 -5.69 -12.03
C MET A 1 10.75 -5.88 -11.81
N ASN A 2 10.10 -6.65 -12.67
CA ASN A 2 8.65 -6.90 -12.67
C ASN A 2 8.28 -7.86 -11.55
N ASN A 3 7.97 -7.36 -10.36
CA ASN A 3 7.36 -8.16 -9.30
C ASN A 3 5.86 -8.30 -9.59
N MET A 4 5.46 -9.42 -10.20
CA MET A 4 4.08 -9.90 -10.05
C MET A 4 3.79 -10.13 -8.54
N ALA A 5 2.54 -10.33 -8.15
CA ALA A 5 2.22 -10.70 -6.77
C ALA A 5 2.86 -12.07 -6.47
N LEU A 6 4.10 -12.06 -5.96
CA LEU A 6 4.88 -13.27 -5.79
C LEU A 6 4.25 -14.12 -4.69
N LYS A 7 3.91 -15.34 -5.08
CA LYS A 7 3.37 -16.37 -4.21
C LYS A 7 4.45 -16.81 -3.23
N LEU A 8 4.13 -16.91 -1.95
CA LEU A 8 5.05 -17.43 -0.92
C LEU A 8 4.64 -18.87 -0.61
N GLY A 9 5.57 -19.81 -0.74
CA GLY A 9 5.24 -21.23 -0.58
C GLY A 9 6.45 -22.14 -0.67
N LEU A 10 6.17 -23.44 -0.67
CA LEU A 10 7.18 -24.48 -0.78
C LEU A 10 7.60 -24.66 -2.23
N GLU A 11 8.90 -24.60 -2.45
CA GLU A 11 9.57 -25.08 -3.65
C GLU A 11 10.48 -26.26 -3.28
N ARG A 12 10.67 -27.17 -4.22
CA ARG A 12 11.62 -28.29 -4.09
C ARG A 12 12.50 -28.43 -5.31
N CYS A 13 13.73 -28.85 -5.08
CA CYS A 13 14.62 -29.27 -6.16
C CYS A 13 14.17 -30.64 -6.69
N MET A 14 13.91 -30.74 -7.98
CA MET A 14 13.47 -32.00 -8.61
C MET A 14 14.61 -33.02 -8.73
N SER A 15 15.87 -32.60 -8.55
CA SER A 15 17.05 -33.47 -8.66
C SER A 15 17.50 -34.06 -7.32
N CYS A 16 17.43 -33.31 -6.22
CA CYS A 16 17.89 -33.77 -4.90
C CYS A 16 16.83 -33.71 -3.79
N ASP A 17 15.59 -33.35 -4.12
CA ASP A 17 14.44 -33.20 -3.20
C ASP A 17 14.66 -32.24 -2.02
N HIS A 18 15.69 -31.38 -2.10
CA HIS A 18 15.88 -30.29 -1.16
C HIS A 18 14.67 -29.34 -1.21
N ARG A 19 14.14 -28.99 -0.05
CA ARG A 19 12.90 -28.23 0.15
C ARG A 19 13.19 -26.88 0.81
N TRP A 20 12.52 -25.82 0.38
CA TRP A 20 12.62 -24.50 1.01
C TRP A 20 11.33 -23.70 0.84
N ILE A 21 11.14 -22.70 1.71
CA ILE A 21 10.03 -21.74 1.64
C ILE A 21 10.60 -20.39 1.18
N ASP A 22 10.16 -19.90 0.03
CA ASP A 22 10.52 -18.59 -0.50
C ASP A 22 9.44 -18.05 -1.44
N TYR A 23 9.61 -16.81 -1.88
CA TYR A 23 8.81 -16.27 -2.97
C TYR A 23 9.09 -17.00 -4.27
N GLU A 24 8.02 -17.27 -5.00
CA GLU A 24 8.04 -17.94 -6.29
C GLU A 24 9.09 -17.33 -7.24
N GLY A 25 9.97 -18.18 -7.76
CA GLY A 25 10.95 -17.76 -8.78
C GLY A 25 12.05 -16.82 -8.28
N VAL A 26 12.15 -16.56 -6.97
CA VAL A 26 13.32 -15.86 -6.39
C VAL A 26 14.58 -16.71 -6.53
N ARG A 27 14.43 -18.03 -6.47
CA ARG A 27 15.55 -18.96 -6.56
C ARG A 27 15.63 -19.59 -7.95
N GLY A 28 16.74 -19.35 -8.64
CA GLY A 28 17.02 -19.95 -9.95
C GLY A 28 17.68 -21.34 -9.89
N SER A 29 18.28 -21.71 -8.75
CA SER A 29 18.98 -23.00 -8.59
C SER A 29 19.04 -23.48 -7.14
N CYS A 30 19.14 -24.81 -6.97
CA CYS A 30 19.30 -25.45 -5.67
C CYS A 30 20.71 -25.21 -5.09
N TYR A 31 20.81 -24.73 -3.85
CA TYR A 31 22.13 -24.49 -3.21
C TYR A 31 22.89 -25.78 -2.85
N ILE A 32 22.21 -26.94 -2.85
CA ILE A 32 22.87 -28.21 -2.52
C ILE A 32 23.49 -28.84 -3.77
N CYS A 33 22.74 -28.94 -4.87
CA CYS A 33 23.18 -29.66 -6.06
C CYS A 33 23.38 -28.78 -7.30
N GLY A 34 23.11 -27.48 -7.23
CA GLY A 34 23.23 -26.55 -8.36
C GLY A 34 22.15 -26.71 -9.45
N SER A 35 21.26 -27.70 -9.36
CA SER A 35 20.20 -27.93 -10.36
C SER A 35 19.24 -26.74 -10.45
N THR A 36 18.86 -26.39 -11.69
CA THR A 36 17.85 -25.38 -12.03
C THR A 36 16.44 -25.97 -12.13
N SER A 37 16.31 -27.29 -12.01
CA SER A 37 15.01 -27.97 -12.05
C SER A 37 14.31 -27.83 -10.68
N ILE A 38 13.46 -26.82 -10.58
CA ILE A 38 12.71 -26.45 -9.36
C ILE A 38 11.22 -26.69 -9.61
N SER A 39 10.50 -27.21 -8.62
CA SER A 39 9.06 -27.42 -8.71
C SER A 39 8.28 -26.10 -8.75
N GLU A 40 7.01 -26.18 -9.15
CA GLU A 40 6.06 -25.08 -8.90
C GLU A 40 5.97 -24.77 -7.39
N CYS A 41 5.78 -23.49 -7.07
CA CYS A 41 5.60 -23.01 -5.71
C CYS A 41 4.20 -23.39 -5.20
N VAL A 42 4.13 -24.10 -4.07
CA VAL A 42 2.87 -24.55 -3.45
C VAL A 42 2.67 -23.83 -2.11
N SER A 43 1.62 -23.01 -1.99
CA SER A 43 1.31 -22.28 -0.76
C SER A 43 0.33 -23.06 0.14
N LEU A 44 0.34 -22.77 1.44
CA LEU A 44 -0.63 -23.34 2.39
C LEU A 44 -2.08 -22.95 2.03
N ARG A 45 -2.27 -21.75 1.50
CA ARG A 45 -3.55 -21.29 0.97
C ARG A 45 -4.06 -22.17 -0.17
N ASP A 46 -3.24 -22.50 -1.18
CA ASP A 46 -3.70 -23.34 -2.29
C ASP A 46 -4.15 -24.72 -1.81
N ILE A 47 -3.43 -25.28 -0.83
CA ILE A 47 -3.79 -26.58 -0.26
C ILE A 47 -5.11 -26.49 0.49
N ARG A 48 -5.35 -25.41 1.24
CA ARG A 48 -6.64 -25.15 1.90
C ARG A 48 -7.78 -25.00 0.89
N GLU A 49 -7.56 -24.25 -0.18
CA GLU A 49 -8.55 -24.06 -1.25
C GLU A 49 -8.84 -25.38 -1.99
N ALA A 50 -7.81 -26.19 -2.27
CA ALA A 50 -7.96 -27.52 -2.87
C ALA A 50 -8.73 -28.49 -1.95
N ILE A 51 -8.44 -28.51 -0.65
CA ILE A 51 -9.21 -29.29 0.33
C ILE A 51 -10.67 -28.81 0.37
N GLY A 52 -10.90 -27.50 0.33
CA GLY A 52 -12.25 -26.91 0.30
C GLY A 52 -13.02 -27.20 -0.99
N ALA A 53 -12.35 -27.26 -2.13
CA ALA A 53 -12.94 -27.65 -3.41
C ALA A 53 -13.38 -29.13 -3.40
N LEU A 54 -12.51 -30.03 -2.92
CA LEU A 54 -12.82 -31.45 -2.80
C LEU A 54 -14.02 -31.75 -1.90
N ARG A 55 -14.33 -30.87 -0.93
CA ARG A 55 -15.53 -30.99 -0.08
C ARG A 55 -16.83 -30.54 -0.76
N ARG A 56 -16.72 -29.71 -1.80
CA ARG A 56 -17.86 -29.17 -2.56
C ARG A 56 -18.21 -30.05 -3.76
N GLU A 57 -17.34 -30.98 -4.14
CA GLU A 57 -17.57 -31.94 -5.21
C GLU A 57 -18.48 -33.09 -4.78
N ASP A 58 -19.22 -33.63 -5.76
CA ASP A 58 -20.37 -34.53 -5.59
C ASP A 58 -19.99 -35.85 -4.90
N SER A 59 -20.85 -36.35 -4.00
CA SER A 59 -20.60 -37.46 -3.05
C SER A 59 -20.39 -38.85 -3.69
N LYS A 60 -20.35 -38.96 -5.02
CA LYS A 60 -20.29 -40.23 -5.75
C LYS A 60 -18.89 -40.88 -5.78
N TYR A 61 -17.84 -40.19 -5.33
CA TYR A 61 -16.44 -40.65 -5.39
C TYR A 61 -15.71 -40.64 -4.04
N LEU A 62 -16.43 -40.87 -2.94
CA LEU A 62 -15.95 -40.73 -1.55
C LEU A 62 -14.56 -41.34 -1.29
N ASP A 63 -14.27 -42.55 -1.79
CA ASP A 63 -12.99 -43.23 -1.54
C ASP A 63 -11.78 -42.56 -2.22
N THR A 64 -11.97 -42.01 -3.42
CA THR A 64 -10.90 -41.31 -4.14
C THR A 64 -10.68 -39.91 -3.55
N HIS A 65 -11.75 -39.22 -3.14
CA HIS A 65 -11.64 -37.95 -2.42
C HIS A 65 -11.01 -38.12 -1.04
N ALA A 66 -11.31 -39.22 -0.33
CA ALA A 66 -10.70 -39.51 0.97
C ALA A 66 -9.18 -39.68 0.86
N LYS A 67 -8.70 -40.47 -0.10
CA LYS A 67 -7.26 -40.63 -0.36
C LYS A 67 -6.58 -39.31 -0.74
N ARG A 68 -7.17 -38.53 -1.65
CA ARG A 68 -6.64 -37.22 -2.05
C ARG A 68 -6.60 -36.23 -0.88
N THR A 69 -7.64 -36.22 -0.05
CA THR A 69 -7.71 -35.36 1.14
C THR A 69 -6.65 -35.72 2.17
N ILE A 70 -6.39 -37.02 2.40
CA ILE A 70 -5.31 -37.48 3.30
C ILE A 70 -3.95 -36.99 2.80
N ILE A 71 -3.67 -37.15 1.50
CA ILE A 71 -2.41 -36.68 0.89
C ILE A 71 -2.26 -35.16 1.03
N LEU A 72 -3.33 -34.39 0.77
CA LEU A 72 -3.29 -32.93 0.91
C LEU A 72 -3.11 -32.49 2.36
N LYS A 73 -3.73 -33.16 3.33
CA LYS A 73 -3.52 -32.90 4.76
C LYS A 73 -2.08 -33.18 5.19
N GLN A 74 -1.50 -34.30 4.72
CA GLN A 74 -0.11 -34.64 5.00
C GLN A 74 0.84 -33.58 4.41
N ARG A 75 0.63 -33.19 3.15
CA ARG A 75 1.40 -32.11 2.51
C ARG A 75 1.24 -30.76 3.22
N TYR A 76 0.02 -30.44 3.66
CA TYR A 76 -0.25 -29.24 4.44
C TYR A 76 0.61 -29.22 5.72
N ARG A 77 0.65 -30.33 6.45
CA ARG A 77 1.45 -30.44 7.68
C ARG A 77 2.93 -30.23 7.40
N GLU A 78 3.50 -30.94 6.42
CA GLU A 78 4.91 -30.82 6.07
C GLU A 78 5.29 -29.38 5.68
N ILE A 79 4.43 -28.72 4.90
CA ILE A 79 4.65 -27.32 4.49
C ILE A 79 4.46 -26.37 5.67
N ALA A 80 3.50 -26.64 6.56
CA ALA A 80 3.24 -25.82 7.74
C ALA A 80 4.40 -25.87 8.72
N GLU A 81 4.99 -27.05 8.96
CA GLU A 81 6.18 -27.20 9.81
C GLU A 81 7.38 -26.44 9.24
N LEU A 82 7.65 -26.59 7.94
CA LEU A 82 8.73 -25.85 7.26
C LEU A 82 8.49 -24.34 7.30
N SER A 83 7.24 -23.89 7.06
CA SER A 83 6.86 -22.48 7.11
C SER A 83 7.00 -21.91 8.52
N LEU A 84 6.63 -22.68 9.55
CA LEU A 84 6.77 -22.28 10.96
C LEU A 84 8.24 -22.15 11.35
N SER A 85 9.06 -23.15 11.01
CA SER A 85 10.50 -23.12 11.27
C SER A 85 11.14 -21.91 10.58
N ARG A 86 10.77 -21.65 9.32
CA ARG A 86 11.25 -20.49 8.58
C ARG A 86 10.80 -19.17 9.20
N ALA A 87 9.54 -19.06 9.63
CA ALA A 87 9.01 -17.86 10.26
C ALA A 87 9.73 -17.55 11.57
N GLN A 88 9.97 -18.56 12.41
CA GLN A 88 10.74 -18.45 13.64
C GLN A 88 12.18 -18.01 13.36
N GLU A 89 12.84 -18.62 12.38
CA GLU A 89 14.22 -18.30 12.00
C GLU A 89 14.34 -16.84 11.53
N VAL A 90 13.46 -16.42 10.61
CA VAL A 90 13.42 -15.05 10.08
C VAL A 90 13.15 -14.06 11.19
N TYR A 91 12.12 -14.30 12.01
CA TYR A 91 11.74 -13.38 13.07
C TYR A 91 12.82 -13.26 14.16
N ALA A 92 13.40 -14.37 14.60
CA ALA A 92 14.47 -14.38 15.59
C ALA A 92 15.69 -13.57 15.14
N LYS A 93 16.06 -13.66 13.85
CA LYS A 93 17.15 -12.86 13.28
C LYS A 93 16.82 -11.37 13.25
N VAL A 94 15.57 -11.01 12.98
CA VAL A 94 15.15 -9.62 12.76
C VAL A 94 14.84 -8.89 14.06
N LYS A 95 14.24 -9.57 15.04
CA LYS A 95 13.77 -8.98 16.31
C LYS A 95 14.86 -8.17 17.01
N ASP A 96 16.06 -8.73 17.15
CA ASP A 96 17.16 -8.08 17.88
C ASP A 96 17.73 -6.89 17.12
N HIS A 97 17.68 -6.90 15.78
CA HIS A 97 18.05 -5.73 14.98
C HIS A 97 17.01 -4.63 15.11
N TYR A 98 15.73 -4.99 15.03
CA TYR A 98 14.62 -4.05 15.15
C TYR A 98 14.58 -3.37 16.53
N ALA A 99 14.73 -4.12 17.61
CA ALA A 99 14.75 -3.58 18.98
C ALA A 99 15.95 -2.66 19.28
N ARG A 100 16.98 -2.68 18.42
CA ARG A 100 18.13 -1.77 18.48
C ARG A 100 17.96 -0.54 17.57
N GLY A 101 16.77 -0.29 17.04
CA GLY A 101 16.52 0.84 16.14
C GLY A 101 16.89 0.63 14.68
N ASN A 102 17.31 -0.58 14.28
CA ASN A 102 17.60 -0.83 12.87
C ASN A 102 16.30 -1.09 12.09
N VAL A 103 15.87 -0.10 11.32
CA VAL A 103 14.69 -0.15 10.44
C VAL A 103 15.06 -0.14 8.95
N SER A 104 16.22 -0.69 8.56
CA SER A 104 16.61 -0.79 7.15
C SER A 104 15.61 -1.57 6.28
N ASP A 105 15.65 -1.36 4.95
CA ASP A 105 14.81 -2.12 3.98
C ASP A 105 14.82 -3.62 4.25
N LYS A 106 16.03 -4.17 4.50
CA LYS A 106 16.20 -5.59 4.78
C LYS A 106 15.44 -6.04 6.04
N VAL A 107 15.41 -5.24 7.10
CA VAL A 107 14.69 -5.59 8.34
C VAL A 107 13.20 -5.54 8.08
N VAL A 108 12.70 -4.47 7.46
CA VAL A 108 11.27 -4.29 7.19
C VAL A 108 10.74 -5.35 6.22
N ASP A 109 11.50 -5.69 5.17
CA ASP A 109 11.13 -6.76 4.23
C ASP A 109 11.05 -8.13 4.92
N GLN A 110 11.98 -8.42 5.83
CA GLN A 110 11.95 -9.68 6.57
C GLN A 110 10.80 -9.72 7.59
N LEU A 111 10.40 -8.59 8.18
CA LEU A 111 9.15 -8.50 8.95
C LEU A 111 7.94 -8.80 8.05
N ILE A 112 7.89 -8.27 6.83
CA ILE A 112 6.80 -8.57 5.88
C ILE A 112 6.75 -10.06 5.53
N VAL A 113 7.91 -10.70 5.34
CA VAL A 113 8.00 -12.15 5.14
C VAL A 113 7.47 -12.91 6.35
N ALA A 114 7.90 -12.54 7.57
CA ALA A 114 7.42 -13.17 8.80
C ALA A 114 5.90 -12.98 8.98
N PHE A 115 5.37 -11.79 8.69
CA PHE A 115 3.93 -11.52 8.68
C PHE A 115 3.20 -12.49 7.75
N ARG A 116 3.65 -12.62 6.50
CA ARG A 116 3.01 -13.51 5.52
C ARG A 116 3.03 -14.97 5.99
N LEU A 117 4.16 -15.45 6.50
CA LEU A 117 4.27 -16.82 7.00
C LEU A 117 3.34 -17.06 8.20
N PHE A 118 3.31 -16.14 9.17
CA PHE A 118 2.40 -16.26 10.32
C PHE A 118 0.92 -16.18 9.90
N SER A 119 0.57 -15.33 8.93
CA SER A 119 -0.79 -15.29 8.38
C SER A 119 -1.17 -16.57 7.65
N GLU A 120 -0.27 -17.15 6.86
CA GLU A 120 -0.51 -18.43 6.17
C GLU A 120 -0.70 -19.59 7.15
N LEU A 121 -0.01 -19.55 8.30
CA LEU A 121 -0.13 -20.54 9.37
C LEU A 121 -1.37 -20.34 10.27
N GLY A 122 -2.11 -19.23 10.13
CA GLY A 122 -3.22 -18.89 11.02
C GLY A 122 -2.77 -18.42 12.41
N LEU A 123 -1.53 -17.95 12.55
CA LEU A 123 -1.00 -17.42 13.81
C LEU A 123 -1.33 -15.93 13.91
N HIS A 124 -2.61 -15.63 14.12
CA HIS A 124 -3.16 -14.30 13.87
C HIS A 124 -2.60 -13.19 14.76
N LYS A 125 -2.43 -13.41 16.06
CA LYS A 125 -1.85 -12.37 16.94
C LYS A 125 -0.38 -12.11 16.58
N SER A 126 0.42 -13.16 16.35
CA SER A 126 1.81 -13.04 15.91
C SER A 126 1.94 -12.29 14.58
N ALA A 127 1.07 -12.61 13.61
CA ALA A 127 1.01 -11.87 12.35
C ALA A 127 0.64 -10.40 12.56
N ALA A 128 -0.41 -10.09 13.33
CA ALA A 128 -0.80 -8.72 13.61
C ALA A 128 0.31 -7.93 14.35
N SER A 129 1.02 -8.55 15.30
CA SER A 129 2.17 -7.93 15.98
C SER A 129 3.27 -7.55 14.99
N VAL A 130 3.63 -8.46 14.08
CA VAL A 130 4.64 -8.18 13.04
C VAL A 130 4.16 -7.10 12.06
N ALA A 131 2.86 -7.07 11.74
CA ALA A 131 2.28 -6.01 10.91
C ALA A 131 2.38 -4.62 11.57
N TYR A 132 2.11 -4.52 12.88
CA TYR A 132 2.33 -3.28 13.64
C TYR A 132 3.82 -2.88 13.64
N MET A 133 4.74 -3.83 13.83
CA MET A 133 6.19 -3.56 13.76
C MET A 133 6.62 -3.07 12.37
N ALA A 134 6.12 -3.66 11.29
CA ALA A 134 6.40 -3.20 9.93
C ALA A 134 5.89 -1.78 9.70
N ALA A 135 4.66 -1.49 10.14
CA ALA A 135 4.06 -0.15 10.05
C ALA A 135 4.89 0.90 10.79
N MET A 136 5.33 0.60 12.02
CA MET A 136 6.18 1.48 12.82
C MET A 136 7.58 1.66 12.23
N GLY A 137 8.16 0.60 11.66
CA GLY A 137 9.45 0.70 10.95
C GLY A 137 9.38 1.67 9.77
N TYR A 138 8.31 1.60 8.97
CA TYR A 138 8.05 2.58 7.91
C TYR A 138 7.84 4.00 8.45
N THR A 139 7.11 4.16 9.56
CA THR A 139 6.94 5.46 10.21
C THR A 139 8.29 6.07 10.61
N GLN A 140 9.13 5.31 11.33
CA GLN A 140 10.42 5.79 11.81
C GLN A 140 11.31 6.27 10.65
N ARG A 141 11.43 5.46 9.59
CA ARG A 141 12.19 5.84 8.39
C ARG A 141 11.66 7.09 7.71
N GLY A 142 10.35 7.14 7.50
CA GLY A 142 9.71 8.25 6.80
C GLY A 142 9.83 9.57 7.57
N ILE A 143 9.94 9.47 8.88
CA ILE A 143 10.15 10.59 9.78
C ILE A 143 11.59 11.10 9.75
N ASP A 144 12.58 10.21 9.73
CA ASP A 144 13.97 10.62 9.69
C ASP A 144 14.38 11.15 8.30
N LYS A 145 13.56 10.87 7.28
CA LYS A 145 13.84 11.25 5.89
C LYS A 145 13.53 12.73 5.62
N GLU A 146 14.43 13.36 4.87
CA GLU A 146 14.21 14.67 4.23
C GLU A 146 13.38 14.52 2.96
N ILE A 147 12.44 15.43 2.73
CA ILE A 147 11.58 15.40 1.55
C ILE A 147 12.17 16.33 0.48
N ARG A 148 12.67 15.73 -0.62
CA ARG A 148 13.19 16.44 -1.80
C ARG A 148 12.39 16.14 -3.05
N VAL A 149 11.73 14.98 -3.10
CA VAL A 149 10.82 14.56 -4.16
C VAL A 149 9.57 13.89 -3.57
N VAL A 150 8.52 13.74 -4.37
CA VAL A 150 7.27 13.08 -3.93
C VAL A 150 7.50 11.64 -3.47
N ASP A 151 8.41 10.93 -4.13
CA ASP A 151 8.76 9.56 -3.78
C ASP A 151 9.35 9.44 -2.37
N ASP A 152 9.84 10.54 -1.76
CA ASP A 152 10.38 10.50 -0.40
C ASP A 152 9.31 10.29 0.67
N LEU A 153 8.04 10.57 0.37
CA LEU A 153 6.90 10.31 1.27
C LEU A 153 6.46 8.84 1.26
N THR A 154 7.04 7.99 0.41
CA THR A 154 6.59 6.60 0.21
C THR A 154 6.54 5.79 1.50
N ASP A 155 7.52 5.95 2.38
CA ASP A 155 7.57 5.21 3.66
C ASP A 155 6.40 5.61 4.57
N LEU A 156 6.09 6.91 4.70
CA LEU A 156 4.93 7.37 5.47
C LEU A 156 3.61 6.93 4.86
N VAL A 157 3.49 6.95 3.52
CA VAL A 157 2.31 6.46 2.82
C VAL A 157 2.13 4.96 3.04
N ALA A 158 3.22 4.18 3.01
CA ALA A 158 3.19 2.75 3.30
C ALA A 158 2.74 2.50 4.75
N ALA A 159 3.31 3.21 5.72
CA ALA A 159 2.91 3.14 7.13
C ALA A 159 1.40 3.41 7.30
N ARG A 160 0.89 4.48 6.67
CA ARG A 160 -0.53 4.83 6.69
C ARG A 160 -1.40 3.67 6.19
N GLN A 161 -1.04 3.05 5.07
CA GLN A 161 -1.79 1.92 4.51
C GLN A 161 -1.82 0.71 5.46
N TRP A 162 -0.71 0.42 6.15
CA TRP A 162 -0.70 -0.62 7.18
C TRP A 162 -1.65 -0.28 8.33
N PHE A 163 -1.58 0.93 8.90
CA PHE A 163 -2.43 1.31 10.03
C PHE A 163 -3.91 1.38 9.69
N MET A 164 -4.27 1.81 8.47
CA MET A 164 -5.65 1.73 7.96
C MET A 164 -6.17 0.29 8.00
N ARG A 165 -5.38 -0.68 7.51
CA ARG A 165 -5.77 -2.09 7.47
C ARG A 165 -5.79 -2.73 8.86
N LEU A 166 -4.96 -2.24 9.77
CA LEU A 166 -4.92 -2.64 11.18
C LEU A 166 -6.09 -2.06 12.00
N GLY A 167 -6.87 -1.13 11.44
CA GLY A 167 -7.93 -0.43 12.16
C GLY A 167 -7.39 0.47 13.28
N ALA A 168 -6.15 0.95 13.16
CA ALA A 168 -5.49 1.80 14.14
C ALA A 168 -5.67 3.28 13.75
N LYS A 169 -6.88 3.81 13.95
CA LYS A 169 -7.25 5.16 13.49
C LYS A 169 -6.37 6.27 14.08
N ASP A 170 -5.96 6.14 15.35
CA ASP A 170 -5.08 7.13 15.99
C ASP A 170 -3.71 7.19 15.31
N TRP A 171 -3.17 6.05 14.91
CA TRP A 171 -1.96 6.00 14.09
C TRP A 171 -2.21 6.54 12.69
N GLU A 172 -3.31 6.20 12.04
CA GLU A 172 -3.62 6.77 10.72
C GLU A 172 -3.64 8.31 10.78
N ALA A 173 -4.31 8.90 11.77
CA ALA A 173 -4.37 10.34 11.97
C ALA A 173 -2.99 10.94 12.30
N ALA A 174 -2.20 10.29 13.15
CA ALA A 174 -0.83 10.71 13.47
C ALA A 174 0.08 10.69 12.22
N ILE A 175 -0.01 9.66 11.38
CA ILE A 175 0.75 9.60 10.14
C ILE A 175 0.27 10.63 9.13
N ASN A 176 -1.05 10.88 9.03
CA ASN A 176 -1.54 11.99 8.21
C ASN A 176 -0.94 13.32 8.66
N LEU A 177 -0.93 13.61 9.96
CA LEU A 177 -0.29 14.82 10.49
C LEU A 177 1.17 14.94 10.03
N HIS A 178 1.96 13.88 10.21
CA HIS A 178 3.38 13.88 9.83
C HIS A 178 3.62 13.95 8.32
N ILE A 179 2.80 13.31 7.49
CA ILE A 179 2.89 13.50 6.03
C ILE A 179 2.66 14.98 5.70
N GLY A 180 1.68 15.60 6.37
CA GLY A 180 1.39 17.02 6.16
C GLY A 180 2.54 17.93 6.54
N GLU A 181 3.12 17.74 7.72
CA GLU A 181 4.30 18.49 8.20
C GLU A 181 5.53 18.29 7.31
N LYS A 182 5.78 17.05 6.88
CA LYS A 182 6.92 16.69 6.03
C LYS A 182 6.78 17.25 4.62
N ALA A 183 5.59 17.18 4.03
CA ALA A 183 5.34 17.83 2.74
C ALA A 183 5.48 19.36 2.85
N LEU A 184 5.06 19.98 3.95
CA LEU A 184 5.18 21.43 4.15
C LEU A 184 6.63 21.89 4.29
N SER A 185 7.50 21.01 4.78
CA SER A 185 8.94 21.23 4.98
C SER A 185 9.80 20.76 3.80
N THR A 186 9.19 20.50 2.63
CA THR A 186 9.91 20.09 1.42
C THR A 186 11.00 21.09 1.04
N ILE A 187 12.20 20.58 0.77
CA ILE A 187 13.35 21.37 0.34
C ILE A 187 13.46 21.27 -1.19
N SER A 188 12.98 22.30 -1.90
CA SER A 188 13.09 22.39 -3.35
C SER A 188 13.05 23.83 -3.84
N ASN A 189 13.62 24.08 -5.02
CA ASN A 189 13.49 25.34 -5.75
C ASN A 189 12.49 25.24 -6.90
N ASP A 190 11.88 24.07 -7.14
CA ASP A 190 10.86 23.89 -8.17
C ASP A 190 9.48 24.31 -7.61
N PRO A 191 8.89 25.41 -8.10
CA PRO A 191 7.62 25.91 -7.60
C PRO A 191 6.46 24.96 -7.89
N ASN A 192 6.55 24.11 -8.94
CA ASN A 192 5.52 23.10 -9.19
C ASN A 192 5.53 22.00 -8.11
N LEU A 193 6.73 21.57 -7.70
CA LEU A 193 6.89 20.60 -6.62
C LEU A 193 6.41 21.20 -5.29
N LEU A 194 6.77 22.45 -4.99
CA LEU A 194 6.34 23.14 -3.76
C LEU A 194 4.81 23.34 -3.71
N GLN A 195 4.21 23.70 -4.84
CA GLN A 195 2.75 23.78 -4.98
C GLN A 195 2.10 22.41 -4.73
N MET A 196 2.61 21.36 -5.37
CA MET A 196 2.11 19.98 -5.20
C MET A 196 2.22 19.51 -3.75
N MET A 197 3.36 19.76 -3.10
CA MET A 197 3.58 19.39 -1.71
C MET A 197 2.65 20.12 -0.76
N SER A 198 2.37 21.40 -1.01
CA SER A 198 1.41 22.16 -0.21
C SER A 198 -0.02 21.60 -0.35
N GLN A 199 -0.41 21.13 -1.54
CA GLN A 199 -1.69 20.44 -1.74
C GLN A 199 -1.76 19.11 -1.00
N VAL A 200 -0.67 18.32 -1.03
CA VAL A 200 -0.55 17.08 -0.24
C VAL A 200 -0.70 17.40 1.24
N SER A 201 -0.01 18.43 1.74
CA SER A 201 -0.10 18.87 3.14
C SER A 201 -1.53 19.17 3.56
N LEU A 202 -2.24 20.00 2.79
CA LEU A 202 -3.63 20.35 3.09
C LEU A 202 -4.53 19.13 3.20
N TRP A 203 -4.45 18.21 2.23
CA TRP A 203 -5.28 17.00 2.24
C TRP A 203 -5.06 16.17 3.51
N HIS A 204 -3.80 15.95 3.87
CA HIS A 204 -3.46 15.15 5.04
C HIS A 204 -3.80 15.85 6.36
N PHE A 205 -3.60 17.16 6.46
CA PHE A 205 -4.03 17.93 7.63
C PHE A 205 -5.54 17.90 7.82
N TYR A 206 -6.33 18.04 6.75
CA TYR A 206 -7.79 17.90 6.86
C TYR A 206 -8.19 16.52 7.40
N LYS A 207 -7.57 15.44 6.90
CA LYS A 207 -7.82 14.09 7.40
C LYS A 207 -7.46 13.91 8.87
N ALA A 208 -6.31 14.45 9.31
CA ALA A 208 -5.92 14.39 10.71
C ALA A 208 -6.86 15.21 11.59
N ARG A 209 -7.22 16.44 11.17
CA ARG A 209 -8.13 17.32 11.89
C ARG A 209 -9.49 16.68 12.10
N ASP A 210 -10.08 16.11 11.04
CA ASP A 210 -11.41 15.51 11.11
C ASP A 210 -11.45 14.38 12.15
N HIS A 211 -10.42 13.54 12.20
CA HIS A 211 -10.28 12.51 13.24
C HIS A 211 -10.16 13.09 14.65
N PHE A 212 -9.28 14.08 14.87
CA PHE A 212 -9.10 14.66 16.21
C PHE A 212 -10.29 15.51 16.66
N PHE A 213 -11.07 16.04 15.71
CA PHE A 213 -12.34 16.69 15.98
C PHE A 213 -13.38 15.68 16.49
N GLU A 214 -13.50 14.52 15.82
CA GLU A 214 -14.37 13.42 16.29
C GLU A 214 -13.99 12.96 17.71
N LEU A 215 -12.69 12.90 18.02
CA LEU A 215 -12.18 12.57 19.36
C LEU A 215 -12.31 13.69 20.40
N ARG A 216 -12.85 14.86 20.02
CA ARG A 216 -12.98 16.04 20.91
C ARG A 216 -11.66 16.44 21.55
N ASN A 217 -10.57 16.45 20.78
CA ASN A 217 -9.26 16.93 21.22
C ASN A 217 -9.01 18.35 20.70
N PRO A 218 -9.47 19.41 21.41
CA PRO A 218 -9.44 20.78 20.89
C PRO A 218 -8.01 21.29 20.66
N LYS A 219 -7.06 20.88 21.51
CA LYS A 219 -5.64 21.29 21.38
C LYS A 219 -5.04 20.82 20.05
N MET A 220 -5.31 19.58 19.66
CA MET A 220 -4.83 19.06 18.37
C MET A 220 -5.55 19.73 17.20
N VAL A 221 -6.85 19.97 17.31
CA VAL A 221 -7.63 20.65 16.26
C VAL A 221 -7.10 22.06 16.03
N GLU A 222 -6.87 22.85 17.09
CA GLU A 222 -6.33 24.20 17.01
C GLU A 222 -4.93 24.22 16.36
N ARG A 223 -4.07 23.28 16.75
CA ARG A 223 -2.73 23.16 16.14
C ARG A 223 -2.80 22.81 14.65
N ILE A 224 -3.61 21.82 14.28
CA ILE A 224 -3.73 21.42 12.87
C ILE A 224 -4.37 22.56 12.06
N GLN A 225 -5.28 23.33 12.65
CA GLN A 225 -5.87 24.50 12.02
C GLN A 225 -4.81 25.59 11.73
N PHE A 226 -3.90 25.83 12.67
CA PHE A 226 -2.74 26.71 12.44
C PHE A 226 -1.87 26.22 11.28
N ASP A 227 -1.56 24.92 11.22
CA ASP A 227 -0.74 24.36 10.13
C ASP A 227 -1.48 24.36 8.77
N LEU A 228 -2.81 24.20 8.77
CA LEU A 228 -3.67 24.35 7.59
C LEU A 228 -3.62 25.78 7.03
N GLU A 229 -3.72 26.79 7.90
CA GLU A 229 -3.64 28.20 7.49
C GLU A 229 -2.28 28.52 6.88
N ARG A 230 -1.20 28.05 7.50
CA ARG A 230 0.16 28.18 6.97
C ARG A 230 0.31 27.51 5.60
N ALA A 231 -0.19 26.28 5.45
CA ALA A 231 -0.13 25.56 4.18
C ALA A 231 -0.95 26.25 3.07
N ALA A 232 -2.12 26.83 3.41
CA ALA A 232 -2.94 27.57 2.46
C ALA A 232 -2.28 28.88 2.00
N GLN A 233 -1.61 29.59 2.90
CA GLN A 233 -0.82 30.78 2.57
C GLN A 233 0.33 30.44 1.61
N LEU A 234 1.12 29.41 1.92
CA LEU A 234 2.22 28.96 1.07
C LEU A 234 1.73 28.47 -0.30
N LEU A 235 0.64 27.70 -0.34
CA LEU A 235 0.04 27.26 -1.60
C LEU A 235 -0.35 28.45 -2.50
N THR A 236 -0.89 29.52 -1.91
CA THR A 236 -1.26 30.73 -2.64
C THR A 236 -0.02 31.37 -3.27
N THR A 237 1.06 31.54 -2.48
CA THR A 237 2.34 32.08 -2.97
C THR A 237 2.91 31.24 -4.11
N TYR A 238 3.04 29.92 -3.93
CA TYR A 238 3.59 29.05 -4.98
C TYR A 238 2.72 29.02 -6.23
N THR A 239 1.39 29.08 -6.08
CA THR A 239 0.48 29.15 -7.23
C THR A 239 0.66 30.45 -8.01
N GLN A 240 0.90 31.57 -7.33
CA GLN A 240 1.23 32.85 -7.98
C GLN A 240 2.55 32.77 -8.73
N GLU A 241 3.60 32.21 -8.12
CA GLU A 241 4.91 32.02 -8.78
C GLU A 241 4.81 31.12 -10.02
N VAL A 242 4.13 29.97 -9.91
CA VAL A 242 3.88 29.07 -11.05
C VAL A 242 3.13 29.80 -12.17
N SER A 243 2.10 30.57 -11.82
CA SER A 243 1.32 31.36 -12.80
C SER A 243 2.18 32.42 -13.49
N GLN A 244 3.03 33.13 -12.75
CA GLN A 244 3.97 34.12 -13.32
C GLN A 244 4.99 33.47 -14.25
N ILE A 245 5.54 32.32 -13.87
CA ILE A 245 6.47 31.56 -14.71
C ILE A 245 5.77 31.07 -15.99
N GLU A 246 4.54 30.58 -15.89
CA GLU A 246 3.79 30.12 -17.07
C GLU A 246 3.39 31.30 -17.96
N ALA A 247 2.98 32.44 -17.40
CA ALA A 247 2.75 33.67 -18.14
C ALA A 247 4.02 34.16 -18.84
N ALA A 248 5.18 34.11 -18.17
CA ALA A 248 6.46 34.44 -18.77
C ALA A 248 6.86 33.47 -19.89
N LYS A 249 6.60 32.16 -19.74
CA LYS A 249 6.80 31.16 -20.79
C LYS A 249 5.87 31.39 -21.98
N ILE A 250 4.60 31.70 -21.75
CA ILE A 250 3.64 32.05 -22.80
C ILE A 250 4.09 33.32 -23.51
N GLY A 251 4.51 34.34 -22.75
CA GLY A 251 5.10 35.57 -23.28
C GLY A 251 6.32 35.29 -24.15
N ALA A 252 7.28 34.51 -23.64
CA ALA A 252 8.48 34.12 -24.39
C ALA A 252 8.15 33.31 -25.65
N ARG A 253 7.21 32.35 -25.58
CA ARG A 253 6.72 31.61 -26.74
C ARG A 253 6.00 32.50 -27.74
N SER A 254 5.22 33.47 -27.25
CA SER A 254 4.55 34.46 -28.08
C SER A 254 5.56 35.36 -28.77
N THR A 255 6.60 35.81 -28.06
CA THR A 255 7.71 36.60 -28.62
C THR A 255 8.54 35.79 -29.61
N LEU A 256 8.80 34.50 -29.34
CA LEU A 256 9.46 33.61 -30.29
C LEU A 256 8.59 33.39 -31.53
N LYS A 257 7.29 33.15 -31.36
CA LYS A 257 6.34 33.00 -32.46
C LYS A 257 6.16 34.32 -33.22
N HIS A 258 6.19 35.46 -32.55
CA HIS A 258 6.16 36.78 -33.16
C HIS A 258 7.46 37.04 -33.91
N GLY A 259 8.61 36.72 -33.32
CA GLY A 259 9.92 36.77 -33.98
C GLY A 259 10.01 35.81 -35.16
N GLU A 260 9.42 34.63 -35.09
CA GLU A 260 9.25 33.72 -36.21
C GLU A 260 8.25 34.24 -37.23
N ASN A 261 7.19 34.91 -36.83
CA ASN A 261 6.22 35.54 -37.74
C ASN A 261 6.78 36.81 -38.36
N VAL A 262 7.70 37.52 -37.69
CA VAL A 262 8.46 38.65 -38.23
C VAL A 262 9.56 38.12 -39.13
N ARG A 263 10.25 37.02 -38.78
CA ARG A 263 11.21 36.34 -39.65
C ARG A 263 10.50 35.80 -40.89
N LYS A 264 9.42 35.03 -40.72
CA LYS A 264 8.53 34.59 -41.79
C LYS A 264 7.89 35.76 -42.48
N GLY A 265 7.65 36.88 -41.81
CA GLY A 265 7.10 38.10 -42.38
C GLY A 265 8.14 38.86 -43.20
N LEU A 266 9.42 38.77 -42.85
CA LEU A 266 10.56 39.30 -43.61
C LEU A 266 10.91 38.36 -44.77
N GLU A 267 10.81 37.04 -44.57
CA GLU A 267 10.91 36.03 -45.62
C GLU A 267 9.73 36.12 -46.57
N ALA A 268 8.52 36.28 -46.04
CA ALA A 268 7.28 36.50 -46.77
C ALA A 268 7.19 37.91 -47.33
N PHE A 269 7.92 38.90 -46.81
CA PHE A 269 8.07 40.21 -47.43
C PHE A 269 9.11 40.11 -48.55
N GLY A 270 10.20 39.36 -48.37
CA GLY A 270 11.10 38.98 -49.46
C GLY A 270 10.37 38.19 -50.55
N GLN A 271 9.49 37.27 -50.14
CA GLN A 271 8.63 36.49 -51.02
C GLN A 271 7.40 37.27 -51.47
N SER A 272 6.89 38.31 -50.80
CA SER A 272 5.79 39.20 -51.25
C SER A 272 6.30 40.38 -52.05
N VAL A 273 7.59 40.66 -52.01
CA VAL A 273 8.26 41.43 -53.05
C VAL A 273 8.40 40.53 -54.28
N HIS A 274 8.68 39.22 -54.10
CA HIS A 274 8.69 38.23 -55.18
C HIS A 274 7.28 37.83 -55.72
N ASP A 275 6.29 37.77 -54.84
CA ASP A 275 4.91 37.33 -55.06
C ASP A 275 3.99 38.53 -55.17
N GLY A 276 4.31 39.73 -54.68
CA GLY A 276 3.63 40.97 -55.10
C GLY A 276 3.88 41.26 -56.57
N LEU A 277 4.98 40.73 -57.11
CA LEU A 277 5.19 40.59 -58.55
C LEU A 277 4.39 39.43 -59.20
N ARG A 278 3.83 38.49 -58.42
CA ARG A 278 3.05 37.30 -58.88
C ARG A 278 1.53 37.40 -58.63
N THR A 279 1.14 38.12 -57.60
CA THR A 279 -0.15 38.20 -56.90
C THR A 279 -0.62 39.65 -56.80
N LEU A 280 0.06 40.60 -57.45
CA LEU A 280 -0.67 41.55 -58.30
C LEU A 280 -1.44 40.79 -59.40
N GLY A 281 -0.93 39.63 -59.84
CA GLY A 281 -1.57 38.70 -60.78
C GLY A 281 -2.66 37.79 -60.20
N GLU A 282 -2.78 37.75 -58.87
CA GLU A 282 -3.75 36.94 -58.12
C GLU A 282 -4.44 37.83 -57.06
N HIS A 283 -4.48 39.15 -57.28
CA HIS A 283 -5.30 40.13 -56.54
C HIS A 283 -6.79 39.73 -56.45
N ILE A 284 -7.20 38.82 -57.32
CA ILE A 284 -8.56 38.65 -57.79
C ILE A 284 -9.25 37.47 -57.09
N GLU A 285 -8.45 36.59 -56.51
CA GLU A 285 -8.83 35.29 -55.97
C GLU A 285 -10.13 35.22 -55.18
N SER A 286 -10.02 35.56 -53.91
CA SER A 286 -10.81 34.82 -52.94
C SER A 286 -10.60 35.43 -51.56
N TYR A 287 -11.35 36.44 -51.17
CA TYR A 287 -12.56 36.19 -50.39
C TYR A 287 -12.33 35.05 -49.37
N GLY A 288 -11.56 35.29 -48.31
CA GLY A 288 -12.03 36.10 -47.18
C GLY A 288 -12.98 35.35 -46.21
N GLY A 289 -13.27 34.06 -46.41
CA GLY A 289 -14.43 33.42 -45.76
C GLY A 289 -14.25 32.59 -44.48
N ASN A 290 -13.08 32.02 -44.14
CA ASN A 290 -13.05 30.83 -43.25
C ASN A 290 -12.37 30.95 -41.86
N ILE A 291 -11.87 32.12 -41.45
CA ILE A 291 -11.07 32.24 -40.20
C ILE A 291 -11.93 32.30 -38.92
N GLY A 292 -13.20 32.70 -39.00
CA GLY A 292 -14.09 32.77 -37.83
C GLY A 292 -14.49 31.42 -37.23
N ARG A 293 -14.54 30.35 -38.04
CA ARG A 293 -14.95 29.01 -37.57
C ARG A 293 -13.85 28.21 -36.88
N ALA A 294 -12.57 28.53 -37.11
CA ALA A 294 -11.44 27.83 -36.49
C ALA A 294 -11.18 28.25 -35.02
N LEU A 295 -11.48 29.51 -34.67
CA LEU A 295 -11.26 30.05 -33.32
C LEU A 295 -12.23 29.47 -32.28
N GLN A 296 -13.44 29.10 -32.70
CA GLN A 296 -14.44 28.49 -31.81
C GLN A 296 -14.16 27.00 -31.55
N SER A 297 -13.45 26.30 -32.45
CA SER A 297 -13.03 24.90 -32.24
C SER A 297 -11.75 24.75 -31.41
N SER A 298 -10.90 25.77 -31.33
CA SER A 298 -9.69 25.75 -30.48
C SER A 298 -9.97 26.01 -28.99
N SER A 299 -11.03 26.76 -28.65
CA SER A 299 -11.43 27.03 -27.26
C SER A 299 -12.02 25.79 -26.56
N SER A 300 -12.82 25.00 -27.28
CA SER A 300 -13.36 23.72 -26.81
C SER A 300 -12.30 22.62 -26.69
N ALA A 301 -11.28 22.61 -27.57
CA ALA A 301 -10.14 21.71 -27.49
C ALA A 301 -9.19 22.02 -26.31
N PHE A 302 -9.09 23.29 -25.89
CA PHE A 302 -8.27 23.71 -24.74
C PHE A 302 -8.89 23.30 -23.39
N SER A 303 -10.21 23.44 -23.25
CA SER A 303 -10.95 22.98 -22.05
C SER A 303 -10.87 21.45 -21.86
N ALA A 304 -10.99 20.68 -22.96
CA ALA A 304 -10.85 19.21 -22.92
C ALA A 304 -9.43 18.72 -22.56
N ASN A 305 -8.39 19.46 -22.94
CA ASN A 305 -7.00 19.13 -22.61
C ASN A 305 -6.65 19.38 -21.13
N MET A 306 -7.32 20.35 -20.48
CA MET A 306 -7.13 20.66 -19.06
C MET A 306 -7.76 19.60 -18.15
N THR A 307 -8.91 19.05 -18.52
CA THR A 307 -9.53 17.90 -17.82
C THR A 307 -8.71 16.61 -18.02
N ASN A 308 -8.16 16.39 -19.21
CA ASN A 308 -7.27 15.25 -19.48
C ASN A 308 -5.92 15.32 -18.75
N ALA A 309 -5.36 16.53 -18.53
CA ALA A 309 -4.16 16.71 -17.73
C ALA A 309 -4.39 16.37 -16.24
N MET A 310 -5.55 16.74 -15.67
CA MET A 310 -5.98 16.34 -14.32
C MET A 310 -6.17 14.82 -14.20
N TYR A 311 -6.76 14.17 -15.20
CA TYR A 311 -6.84 12.69 -15.26
C TYR A 311 -5.46 12.03 -15.43
N THR A 312 -4.51 12.70 -16.08
CA THR A 312 -3.14 12.21 -16.31
C THR A 312 -2.27 12.32 -15.06
N ILE A 313 -2.47 13.33 -14.21
CA ILE A 313 -1.84 13.43 -12.87
C ILE A 313 -2.40 12.36 -11.92
N ALA A 314 -3.70 12.05 -12.02
CA ALA A 314 -4.29 10.88 -11.38
C ALA A 314 -3.86 9.54 -12.05
N ALA A 315 -3.34 9.56 -13.28
CA ALA A 315 -2.88 8.39 -14.04
C ALA A 315 -1.38 8.08 -13.84
N SER A 316 -0.55 9.09 -13.62
CA SER A 316 0.89 8.96 -13.40
C SER A 316 1.20 8.40 -12.01
N SER A 317 0.39 8.74 -10.99
CA SER A 317 0.37 8.05 -9.69
C SER A 317 -0.22 6.62 -9.78
N LYS A 318 -1.07 6.35 -10.77
CA LYS A 318 -1.78 5.07 -10.99
C LYS A 318 -0.87 3.94 -11.48
N PHE A 319 0.30 4.19 -12.08
CA PHE A 319 1.14 3.10 -12.62
C PHE A 319 2.00 2.40 -11.55
N ARG A 320 2.52 3.13 -10.56
CA ARG A 320 3.07 2.54 -9.32
C ARG A 320 1.97 2.23 -8.30
N GLY A 321 0.93 3.08 -8.23
CA GLY A 321 -0.25 2.90 -7.38
C GLY A 321 -1.03 1.62 -7.66
N ARG A 322 -1.26 1.20 -8.92
CA ARG A 322 -1.97 -0.06 -9.21
C ARG A 322 -1.19 -1.31 -8.82
N SER A 323 0.14 -1.28 -8.92
CA SER A 323 0.99 -2.38 -8.44
C SER A 323 1.03 -2.43 -6.91
N LEU A 324 1.06 -1.27 -6.25
CA LEU A 324 1.05 -1.19 -4.79
C LEU A 324 -0.35 -1.47 -4.24
N ASP A 325 -1.43 -0.99 -4.85
CA ASP A 325 -2.83 -1.26 -4.49
C ASP A 325 -3.18 -2.73 -4.67
N LYS A 326 -2.75 -3.38 -5.76
CA LYS A 326 -3.01 -4.82 -5.92
C LYS A 326 -2.30 -5.63 -4.82
N ARG A 327 -1.02 -5.34 -4.58
CA ARG A 327 -0.23 -5.99 -3.52
C ARG A 327 -0.74 -5.66 -2.11
N MET A 328 -1.12 -4.41 -1.85
CA MET A 328 -1.69 -3.96 -0.58
C MET A 328 -3.14 -4.36 -0.42
N SER A 329 -3.85 -4.69 -1.50
CA SER A 329 -5.17 -5.29 -1.44
C SER A 329 -5.08 -6.70 -0.88
N GLU A 330 -4.19 -7.53 -1.43
CA GLU A 330 -3.95 -8.90 -0.94
C GLU A 330 -3.36 -8.91 0.48
N VAL A 331 -2.29 -8.13 0.71
CA VAL A 331 -1.71 -7.95 2.05
C VAL A 331 -2.75 -7.39 3.01
N GLY A 332 -3.55 -6.43 2.57
CA GLY A 332 -4.57 -5.83 3.41
C GLY A 332 -5.79 -6.71 3.67
N GLN A 333 -6.13 -7.66 2.78
CA GLN A 333 -7.09 -8.72 3.08
C GLN A 333 -6.52 -9.63 4.17
N LEU A 334 -5.25 -10.04 4.06
CA LEU A 334 -4.58 -10.84 5.09
C LEU A 334 -4.54 -10.11 6.44
N ILE A 335 -4.19 -8.83 6.47
CA ILE A 335 -4.20 -8.02 7.71
C ILE A 335 -5.62 -7.95 8.27
N SER A 336 -6.63 -7.64 7.44
CA SER A 336 -8.00 -7.47 7.91
C SER A 336 -8.56 -8.77 8.51
N THR A 337 -8.32 -9.91 7.86
CA THR A 337 -8.69 -11.23 8.39
C THR A 337 -7.94 -11.49 9.70
N THR A 338 -6.63 -11.27 9.72
CA THR A 338 -5.78 -11.48 10.89
C THR A 338 -6.25 -10.66 12.09
N VAL A 339 -6.58 -9.38 11.91
CA VAL A 339 -7.02 -8.49 13.00
C VAL A 339 -8.39 -8.88 13.55
N ARG A 340 -9.31 -9.34 12.70
CA ARG A 340 -10.65 -9.78 13.15
C ARG A 340 -10.60 -10.98 14.08
N GLU A 341 -9.56 -11.80 13.98
CA GLU A 341 -9.38 -13.00 14.79
C GLU A 341 -8.63 -12.73 16.11
N VAL A 342 -8.24 -11.48 16.38
CA VAL A 342 -7.54 -11.08 17.59
C VAL A 342 -8.44 -10.23 18.50
N PRO A 343 -8.52 -10.53 19.82
CA PRO A 343 -9.28 -9.69 20.75
C PRO A 343 -8.79 -8.24 20.77
N GLU A 344 -9.71 -7.28 20.73
CA GLU A 344 -9.38 -5.84 20.62
C GLU A 344 -8.43 -5.34 21.71
N GLY A 345 -8.59 -5.82 22.94
CA GLY A 345 -7.76 -5.44 24.08
C GLY A 345 -6.27 -5.81 23.94
N PHE A 346 -5.93 -6.73 23.04
CA PHE A 346 -4.54 -7.17 22.84
C PHE A 346 -3.65 -6.05 22.26
N PHE A 347 -4.21 -5.19 21.39
CA PHE A 347 -3.48 -4.11 20.74
C PHE A 347 -3.87 -2.72 21.21
N GLN A 348 -4.74 -2.60 22.22
CA GLN A 348 -5.21 -1.32 22.72
C GLN A 348 -4.05 -0.36 23.12
N PRO A 349 -3.02 -0.80 23.87
CA PRO A 349 -1.90 0.09 24.20
C PRO A 349 -1.11 0.57 22.98
N VAL A 350 -0.99 -0.29 21.96
CA VAL A 350 -0.30 0.04 20.70
C VAL A 350 -1.13 1.02 19.88
N LYS A 351 -2.46 0.86 19.83
CA LYS A 351 -3.37 1.79 19.14
C LYS A 351 -3.32 3.19 19.77
N GLU A 352 -3.41 3.27 21.10
CA GLU A 352 -3.36 4.52 21.85
C GLU A 352 -2.00 5.24 21.76
N LEU A 353 -0.92 4.51 21.46
CA LEU A 353 0.40 5.10 21.24
C LEU A 353 0.37 6.11 20.07
N GLY A 354 -0.46 5.91 19.05
CA GLY A 354 -0.59 6.84 17.92
C GLY A 354 -1.06 8.24 18.35
N ALA A 355 -1.98 8.32 19.30
CA ALA A 355 -2.44 9.61 19.83
C ALA A 355 -1.34 10.33 20.63
N LYS A 356 -0.59 9.58 21.45
CA LYS A 356 0.59 10.10 22.17
C LYS A 356 1.67 10.59 21.20
N PHE A 357 1.86 9.85 20.12
CA PHE A 357 2.82 10.19 19.08
C PHE A 357 2.46 11.50 18.37
N ALA A 358 1.19 11.67 17.98
CA ALA A 358 0.70 12.92 17.41
C ALA A 358 0.89 14.11 18.35
N LEU A 359 0.64 13.91 19.66
CA LEU A 359 0.89 14.93 20.69
C LEU A 359 2.38 15.28 20.83
N GLY A 360 3.27 14.29 20.68
CA GLY A 360 4.72 14.50 20.65
C GLY A 360 5.16 15.42 19.52
N SER A 361 4.58 15.24 18.32
CA SER A 361 4.82 16.15 17.18
C SER A 361 4.37 17.58 17.47
N ALA A 362 3.20 17.74 18.10
CA ALA A 362 2.65 19.06 18.44
C ALA A 362 3.51 19.84 19.45
N GLY A 363 4.34 19.16 20.25
CA GLY A 363 5.17 19.73 21.33
C GLY A 363 6.59 20.17 20.95
N GLY A 364 7.04 19.98 19.71
CA GLY A 364 8.33 20.50 19.22
C GLY A 364 9.60 19.90 19.85
N SER A 365 9.51 18.78 20.57
CA SER A 365 10.67 18.09 21.16
C SER A 365 10.98 16.80 20.42
N SER A 366 12.28 16.52 20.24
CA SER A 366 12.87 15.45 19.43
C SER A 366 12.04 14.18 19.32
N GLN A 367 11.84 13.74 18.08
CA GLN A 367 11.22 12.46 17.74
C GLN A 367 12.01 11.33 18.42
N ARG A 368 11.36 10.69 19.40
CA ARG A 368 11.88 9.49 20.05
C ARG A 368 11.91 8.35 19.04
N ASP A 369 12.95 7.54 19.11
CA ASP A 369 13.02 6.27 18.38
C ASP A 369 11.82 5.40 18.77
N LEU A 370 10.87 5.25 17.85
CA LEU A 370 9.63 4.50 18.05
C LEU A 370 9.89 3.04 18.41
N THR A 371 11.02 2.48 17.95
CA THR A 371 11.36 1.08 18.22
C THR A 371 11.78 0.84 19.67
N SER A 372 12.18 1.91 20.36
CA SER A 372 12.59 1.88 21.77
C SER A 372 11.42 2.04 22.76
N GLU A 373 10.22 2.34 22.28
CA GLU A 373 9.04 2.48 23.13
C GLU A 373 8.71 1.14 23.82
N PRO A 374 8.53 1.09 25.15
CA PRO A 374 8.32 -0.16 25.89
C PRO A 374 7.15 -1.00 25.37
N THR A 375 6.08 -0.35 24.91
CA THR A 375 4.93 -1.04 24.30
C THR A 375 5.32 -1.79 23.02
N VAL A 376 6.24 -1.24 22.23
CA VAL A 376 6.74 -1.84 20.98
C VAL A 376 7.71 -2.99 21.28
N ILE A 377 8.56 -2.83 22.30
CA ILE A 377 9.45 -3.90 22.76
C ILE A 377 8.62 -5.10 23.26
N ASN A 378 7.62 -4.85 24.12
CA ASN A 378 6.72 -5.89 24.63
C ASN A 378 5.97 -6.61 23.49
N LEU A 379 5.55 -5.85 22.48
CA LEU A 379 4.93 -6.40 21.28
C LEU A 379 5.88 -7.37 20.55
N ALA A 380 7.14 -6.96 20.35
CA ALA A 380 8.15 -7.78 19.71
C ALA A 380 8.52 -9.04 20.53
N GLU A 381 8.53 -8.93 21.85
CA GLU A 381 8.78 -10.08 22.73
C GLU A 381 7.62 -11.09 22.74
N SER A 382 6.39 -10.60 22.58
CA SER A 382 5.19 -11.44 22.59
C SER A 382 5.15 -12.47 21.46
N VAL A 383 5.65 -12.12 20.27
CA VAL A 383 5.56 -12.96 19.04
C VAL A 383 6.14 -14.35 19.29
N MET A 384 7.38 -14.46 19.77
CA MET A 384 8.01 -15.78 19.94
C MET A 384 7.37 -16.62 21.04
N SER A 385 6.84 -15.99 22.10
CA SER A 385 6.15 -16.72 23.17
C SER A 385 4.86 -17.37 22.68
N GLU A 386 4.13 -16.68 21.81
CA GLU A 386 2.91 -17.19 21.21
C GLU A 386 3.19 -18.26 20.16
N VAL A 387 4.20 -18.05 19.32
CA VAL A 387 4.59 -19.02 18.31
C VAL A 387 4.99 -20.34 18.98
N LYS A 388 5.74 -20.28 20.10
CA LYS A 388 6.09 -21.49 20.89
C LYS A 388 4.85 -22.20 21.44
N ARG A 389 3.89 -21.46 22.00
CA ARG A 389 2.62 -22.03 22.49
C ARG A 389 1.82 -22.71 21.37
N SER A 390 1.80 -22.08 20.19
CA SER A 390 1.06 -22.60 19.03
C SER A 390 1.78 -23.79 18.37
N GLN A 391 3.11 -23.85 18.46
CA GLN A 391 3.89 -25.00 18.02
C GLN A 391 3.55 -26.27 18.81
N GLU A 392 3.30 -26.16 20.11
CA GLU A 392 2.84 -27.28 20.93
C GLU A 392 1.44 -27.75 20.48
N SER A 393 0.53 -26.83 20.17
CA SER A 393 -0.78 -27.18 19.59
C SER A 393 -0.69 -27.86 18.23
N LEU A 394 0.29 -27.49 17.39
CA LEU A 394 0.53 -28.15 16.09
C LEU A 394 1.06 -29.58 16.26
N LYS A 395 1.85 -29.87 17.30
CA LYS A 395 2.32 -31.24 17.61
C LYS A 395 1.18 -32.17 18.04
N HIS A 396 0.12 -31.64 18.64
CA HIS A 396 -1.05 -32.43 19.03
C HIS A 396 -1.99 -32.78 17.86
N LEU A 397 -1.65 -32.37 16.64
CA LEU A 397 -2.32 -32.90 15.44
C LEU A 397 -1.90 -34.36 15.16
N ASP A 398 -0.90 -34.91 15.86
CA ASP A 398 -0.26 -36.20 15.58
C ASP A 398 -0.81 -37.44 16.28
N GLU A 399 -1.93 -37.40 17.01
CA GLU A 399 -2.58 -38.66 17.38
C GLU A 399 -3.41 -39.20 16.21
N PRO A 400 -3.07 -40.39 15.64
CA PRO A 400 -3.98 -41.08 14.76
C PRO A 400 -5.10 -41.67 15.62
N ALA A 401 -6.06 -40.85 16.02
CA ALA A 401 -7.30 -41.32 16.61
C ALA A 401 -8.13 -41.99 15.51
N ILE A 402 -7.84 -43.27 15.27
CA ILE A 402 -8.81 -44.22 14.78
C ILE A 402 -9.96 -44.19 15.82
N LYS A 403 -11.00 -43.45 15.45
CA LYS A 403 -12.22 -43.08 16.20
C LYS A 403 -12.19 -41.70 16.86
N LEU A 404 -13.21 -40.93 16.46
CA LEU A 404 -13.73 -39.69 17.07
C LEU A 404 -12.89 -38.44 16.83
N THR A 405 -13.38 -37.31 16.29
CA THR A 405 -14.64 -36.88 15.64
C THR A 405 -14.28 -35.45 15.17
N GLY A 406 -14.70 -34.95 14.01
CA GLY A 406 -16.07 -34.45 13.86
C GLY A 406 -16.47 -33.32 14.82
N THR A 407 -15.56 -32.72 15.62
CA THR A 407 -15.96 -31.70 16.61
C THR A 407 -15.16 -30.42 16.59
N LEU A 408 -13.86 -30.34 16.30
CA LEU A 408 -13.21 -29.02 16.32
C LEU A 408 -13.49 -28.22 15.04
N LEU A 409 -13.38 -28.86 13.87
CA LEU A 409 -13.75 -28.26 12.60
C LEU A 409 -15.28 -28.16 12.44
N ASP A 410 -16.05 -29.15 12.89
CA ASP A 410 -17.52 -29.12 12.81
C ASP A 410 -18.15 -28.23 13.90
N THR A 411 -17.52 -27.96 15.04
CA THR A 411 -18.01 -26.94 15.99
C THR A 411 -17.66 -25.53 15.51
N LEU A 412 -16.50 -25.34 14.86
CA LEU A 412 -16.15 -24.05 14.24
C LEU A 412 -16.99 -23.76 12.97
N VAL A 413 -17.35 -24.80 12.21
CA VAL A 413 -18.12 -24.68 10.97
C VAL A 413 -19.64 -24.77 11.23
N SER A 414 -20.15 -25.65 12.09
CA SER A 414 -21.60 -25.71 12.38
C SER A 414 -22.05 -24.60 13.33
N LYS A 415 -21.33 -24.26 14.42
CA LYS A 415 -21.73 -23.09 15.22
C LYS A 415 -21.46 -21.76 14.52
N GLY A 416 -20.53 -21.71 13.56
CA GLY A 416 -20.28 -20.53 12.74
C GLY A 416 -21.31 -20.34 11.62
N ILE A 417 -21.72 -21.42 10.96
CA ILE A 417 -22.69 -21.36 9.84
C ILE A 417 -24.14 -21.37 10.35
N THR A 418 -24.48 -22.16 11.38
CA THR A 418 -25.85 -22.17 11.93
C THR A 418 -26.22 -20.80 12.51
N LYS A 419 -25.28 -20.10 13.15
CA LYS A 419 -25.51 -18.75 13.67
C LYS A 419 -25.68 -17.68 12.57
N VAL A 420 -24.98 -17.84 11.45
CA VAL A 420 -25.14 -16.99 10.25
C VAL A 420 -26.43 -17.32 9.50
N VAL A 421 -26.89 -18.57 9.51
CA VAL A 421 -28.17 -18.98 8.91
C VAL A 421 -29.35 -18.50 9.75
N GLU A 422 -29.28 -18.61 11.09
CA GLU A 422 -30.29 -18.07 12.01
C GLU A 422 -30.39 -16.54 11.90
N GLU A 423 -29.28 -15.81 11.84
CA GLU A 423 -29.29 -14.34 11.63
C GLU A 423 -29.83 -13.92 10.26
N VAL A 424 -29.62 -14.73 9.20
CA VAL A 424 -30.16 -14.48 7.85
C VAL A 424 -31.65 -14.83 7.75
N GLU A 425 -32.12 -15.83 8.50
CA GLU A 425 -33.53 -16.19 8.57
C GLU A 425 -34.35 -15.20 9.43
N GLU A 426 -33.79 -14.70 10.54
CA GLU A 426 -34.41 -13.63 11.35
C GLU A 426 -34.48 -12.30 10.58
N GLN A 427 -33.46 -11.94 9.78
CA GLN A 427 -33.51 -10.75 8.91
C GLN A 427 -34.53 -10.88 7.77
N ARG A 428 -34.77 -12.10 7.25
CA ARG A 428 -35.81 -12.35 6.25
C ARG A 428 -37.23 -12.37 6.84
N ALA A 429 -37.39 -12.76 8.10
CA ALA A 429 -38.66 -12.70 8.81
C ALA A 429 -39.06 -11.26 9.17
N GLY A 430 -38.09 -10.40 9.52
CA GLY A 430 -38.31 -8.98 9.83
C GLY A 430 -38.60 -8.06 8.63
N GLN A 431 -38.34 -8.50 7.40
CA GLN A 431 -38.67 -7.74 6.17
C GLN A 431 -40.05 -8.09 5.58
N LYS A 432 -40.80 -9.00 6.21
CA LYS A 432 -42.16 -9.39 5.80
C LYS A 432 -43.25 -8.99 6.80
N SER A 433 -42.94 -8.17 7.81
CA SER A 433 -43.94 -7.55 8.68
C SER A 433 -44.27 -6.13 8.24
#